data_AF-A0A2J8SNT1-F1
#
_entry.id   AF-A0A2J8SNT1-F1
#
_cell.length_a   1.000
_cell.length_b   1.000
_cell.length_c   1.000
_cell.angle_alpha   90.00
_cell.angle_beta   90.00
_cell.angle_gamma   90.00
#
_symmetry.space_group_name_H-M   'P 1'
#
loop_
_entity.id
_entity.type
_entity.pdbx_description
1 polymer ?
#
loop_
_entity_poly.entity_id
_entity_poly.type
_entity_poly.pdbx_seq_one_letter_code
_entity_poly.pdbx_strand_id
1 'polypeptide(L)'
;MESALTARDRVGVQDFVLLENFTSEAAFIENLRRRFRENLIYTYIGPVLVSVNPYRDLQIYSRQHMERYRGVSFYEVPPHLFAVADTVYRALRTERRDQAVMISGESGAGKTEATKRLLQFYAETCPAPERGGAVRDRLLQSNPVLEAFGNAKTLRNDNSSRFGKYMDVQFDFKGAPVGGHILSYLLEKSRVVHQNHGERNFHIFYQLLEGGEEETLRRLGLERNPQSYLYLVKGQCAKVSSINDKSDWKVVRKALTVIDFTEDEVE
;
A
#
# COMPACT_ATOMS: atom_id res chain seq x y z
N MET A 1 22.25 16.09 -21.01
CA MET A 1 22.19 15.18 -19.83
C MET A 1 22.76 15.82 -18.56
N GLU A 2 23.71 16.76 -18.64
CA GLU A 2 24.28 17.47 -17.48
C GLU A 2 23.35 18.53 -16.83
N SER A 3 22.35 19.05 -17.55
CA SER A 3 21.45 20.10 -17.04
C SER A 3 20.38 19.61 -16.05
N ALA A 4 20.11 18.30 -16.01
CA ALA A 4 19.12 17.72 -15.09
C ALA A 4 19.74 17.28 -13.74
N LEU A 5 21.06 17.11 -13.68
CA LEU A 5 21.81 16.82 -12.45
C LEU A 5 22.02 18.09 -11.63
N THR A 6 22.32 19.22 -12.28
CA THR A 6 22.63 20.50 -11.63
C THR A 6 21.41 21.26 -11.04
N ALA A 7 20.19 20.97 -11.50
CA ALA A 7 18.98 21.62 -10.98
C ALA A 7 18.45 20.95 -9.69
N ARG A 8 18.78 19.68 -9.44
CA ARG A 8 18.16 18.85 -8.39
C ARG A 8 18.86 18.89 -7.05
N ASP A 9 20.12 19.33 -7.01
CA ASP A 9 20.85 19.60 -5.76
C ASP A 9 20.45 20.93 -5.08
N ARG A 10 19.51 21.69 -5.66
CA ARG A 10 19.07 22.98 -5.09
C ARG A 10 18.01 22.86 -4.00
N VAL A 11 17.30 21.74 -3.91
CA VAL A 11 16.14 21.58 -3.01
C VAL A 11 16.49 20.65 -1.85
N GLY A 12 17.22 21.19 -0.88
CA GLY A 12 17.61 20.46 0.33
C GLY A 12 18.57 19.29 0.06
N VAL A 13 19.00 18.62 1.13
CA VAL A 13 19.85 17.42 1.05
C VAL A 13 19.01 16.21 0.69
N GLN A 14 19.51 15.39 -0.24
CA GLN A 14 18.86 14.15 -0.69
C GLN A 14 19.11 12.99 0.28
N ASP A 15 20.22 13.04 1.01
CA ASP A 15 20.59 12.11 2.08
C ASP A 15 20.91 12.90 3.35
N PHE A 16 20.23 12.58 4.44
CA PHE A 16 20.43 13.20 5.75
C PHE A 16 21.80 12.93 6.36
N VAL A 17 22.55 11.93 5.88
CA VAL A 17 23.97 11.75 6.25
C VAL A 17 24.81 12.98 5.86
N LEU A 18 24.36 13.75 4.87
CA LEU A 18 25.02 14.98 4.41
C LEU A 18 24.46 16.25 5.08
N LEU A 19 23.55 16.13 6.06
CA LEU A 19 22.99 17.29 6.76
C LEU A 19 24.03 17.83 7.77
N GLU A 20 24.54 19.04 7.54
CA GLU A 20 25.57 19.66 8.40
C GLU A 20 25.18 19.70 9.88
N ASN A 21 23.94 20.13 10.17
CA ASN A 21 23.39 20.19 11.53
C ASN A 21 22.55 18.95 11.86
N PHE A 22 23.14 17.76 11.72
CA PHE A 22 22.43 16.47 11.88
C PHE A 22 21.80 16.23 13.26
N THR A 23 22.21 16.96 14.31
CA THR A 23 21.60 16.90 15.65
C THR A 23 20.37 17.80 15.81
N SER A 24 20.11 18.68 14.85
CA SER A 24 19.00 19.63 14.91
C SER A 24 17.73 19.05 14.28
N GLU A 25 16.72 18.78 15.12
CA GLU A 25 15.39 18.39 14.64
C GLU A 25 14.78 19.45 13.71
N ALA A 26 15.00 20.73 14.02
CA ALA A 26 14.53 21.84 13.18
C ALA A 26 15.15 21.81 11.77
N ALA A 27 16.45 21.51 11.66
CA ALA A 27 17.12 21.36 10.36
C ALA A 27 16.58 20.16 9.58
N PHE A 28 16.34 19.04 10.27
CA PHE A 28 15.75 17.85 9.67
C PHE A 28 14.36 18.11 9.09
N ILE A 29 13.47 18.72 9.88
CA ILE A 29 12.11 19.08 9.48
C ILE A 29 12.12 20.11 8.34
N GLU A 30 12.98 21.13 8.40
CA GLU A 30 13.04 22.15 7.34
C GLU A 30 13.53 21.57 6.02
N ASN A 31 14.47 20.60 6.03
CA ASN A 31 14.87 19.91 4.82
C ASN A 31 13.70 19.15 4.18
N LEU A 32 12.94 18.38 4.97
CA LEU A 32 11.74 17.69 4.48
C LEU A 32 10.72 18.68 3.93
N ARG A 33 10.48 19.80 4.62
CA ARG A 33 9.54 20.85 4.16
C ARG A 33 9.97 21.45 2.82
N ARG A 34 11.24 21.81 2.65
CA ARG A 34 11.77 22.36 1.40
C ARG A 34 11.58 21.38 0.24
N ARG A 35 11.93 20.12 0.45
CA ARG A 35 11.76 19.04 -0.54
C ARG A 35 10.29 18.80 -0.89
N PHE A 36 9.43 18.73 0.12
CA PHE A 36 8.01 18.49 -0.05
C PHE A 36 7.30 19.60 -0.86
N ARG A 37 7.68 20.87 -0.67
CA ARG A 37 7.15 22.00 -1.45
C ARG A 37 7.38 21.84 -2.96
N GLU A 38 8.47 21.16 -3.34
CA GLU A 38 8.84 20.86 -4.72
C GLU A 38 8.39 19.46 -5.18
N ASN A 39 7.45 18.83 -4.46
CA ASN A 39 6.95 17.48 -4.73
C ASN A 39 7.98 16.35 -4.55
N LEU A 40 9.09 16.61 -3.87
CA LEU A 40 10.09 15.60 -3.54
C LEU A 40 9.74 14.95 -2.20
N ILE A 41 8.97 13.86 -2.25
CA ILE A 41 8.44 13.21 -1.05
C ILE A 41 9.40 12.21 -0.38
N TYR A 42 10.48 11.86 -1.08
CA TYR A 42 11.43 10.85 -0.66
C TYR A 42 12.77 11.49 -0.29
N THR A 43 13.38 11.03 0.81
CA THR A 43 14.71 11.48 1.26
C THR A 43 15.42 10.31 1.94
N TYR A 44 16.72 10.12 1.70
CA TYR A 44 17.49 9.05 2.32
C TYR A 44 18.02 9.43 3.70
N ILE A 45 18.30 8.40 4.51
CA ILE A 45 19.22 8.43 5.65
C ILE A 45 20.12 7.21 5.48
N GLY A 46 21.19 7.33 4.70
CA GLY A 46 21.96 6.17 4.25
C GLY A 46 21.06 5.14 3.54
N PRO A 47 20.97 3.87 3.99
CA PRO A 47 20.11 2.86 3.37
C PRO A 47 18.61 3.02 3.72
N VAL A 48 18.25 3.89 4.67
CA VAL A 48 16.86 4.11 5.08
C VAL A 48 16.18 5.13 4.18
N LEU A 49 14.91 4.92 3.85
CA LEU A 49 14.10 5.85 3.06
C LEU A 49 13.00 6.50 3.91
N VAL A 50 13.04 7.83 4.00
CA VAL A 50 11.96 8.65 4.54
C VAL A 50 10.98 8.99 3.43
N SER A 51 9.68 8.80 3.69
CA SER A 51 8.58 9.06 2.77
C SER A 51 7.53 9.97 3.42
N VAL A 52 7.23 11.11 2.80
CA VAL A 52 6.21 12.07 3.26
C VAL A 52 4.97 11.97 2.38
N ASN A 53 3.82 11.57 2.93
CA ASN A 53 2.60 11.36 2.15
C ASN A 53 2.12 12.67 1.48
N PRO A 54 2.04 12.75 0.13
CA PRO A 54 1.61 13.95 -0.58
C PRO A 54 0.09 14.19 -0.57
N TYR A 55 -0.72 13.20 -0.20
CA TYR A 55 -2.20 13.25 -0.34
C TYR A 55 -2.71 13.60 -1.74
N ARG A 56 -1.86 13.41 -2.76
CA ARG A 56 -2.17 13.60 -4.19
C ARG A 56 -1.30 12.70 -5.05
N ASP A 57 -1.72 12.45 -6.28
CA ASP A 57 -0.90 11.73 -7.25
C ASP A 57 0.17 12.67 -7.84
N LEU A 58 1.43 12.21 -7.81
CA LEU A 58 2.59 12.93 -8.35
C LEU A 58 3.07 12.36 -9.70
N GLN A 59 2.44 11.30 -10.22
CA GLN A 59 2.84 10.62 -11.46
C GLN A 59 4.29 10.07 -11.45
N ILE A 60 4.83 9.75 -10.26
CA ILE A 60 6.21 9.27 -10.07
C ILE A 60 6.34 7.73 -10.07
N TYR A 61 5.24 7.01 -10.25
CA TYR A 61 5.19 5.53 -10.23
C TYR A 61 4.91 4.90 -11.60
N SER A 62 5.19 5.63 -12.69
CA SER A 62 5.00 5.11 -14.04
C SER A 62 6.05 4.06 -14.40
N ARG A 63 5.77 3.22 -15.40
CA ARG A 63 6.73 2.25 -15.94
C ARG A 63 8.06 2.90 -16.35
N GLN A 64 8.00 4.10 -16.94
CA GLN A 64 9.19 4.87 -17.29
C GLN A 64 10.05 5.21 -16.06
N HIS A 65 9.41 5.52 -14.92
CA HIS A 65 10.13 5.70 -13.67
C HIS A 65 10.74 4.38 -13.20
N MET A 66 10.03 3.27 -13.26
CA MET A 66 10.57 1.96 -12.84
C MET A 66 11.85 1.60 -13.62
N GLU A 67 11.84 1.73 -14.94
CA GLU A 67 13.02 1.44 -15.77
C GLU A 67 14.21 2.37 -15.45
N ARG A 68 13.95 3.60 -14.98
CA ARG A 68 15.02 4.51 -14.55
C ARG A 68 15.76 4.03 -13.30
N TYR A 69 15.09 3.30 -12.41
CA TYR A 69 15.69 2.78 -11.17
C TYR A 69 16.23 1.36 -11.30
N ARG A 70 15.83 0.64 -12.36
CA ARG A 70 16.18 -0.76 -12.56
C ARG A 70 17.68 -0.94 -12.84
N GLY A 71 18.35 -1.74 -12.01
CA GLY A 71 19.78 -2.06 -12.17
C GLY A 71 20.71 -0.88 -11.91
N VAL A 72 20.22 0.20 -11.32
CA VAL A 72 21.02 1.41 -11.04
C VAL A 72 21.42 1.43 -9.57
N SER A 73 22.65 1.88 -9.27
CA SER A 73 23.13 1.95 -7.89
C SER A 73 22.33 2.96 -7.08
N PHE A 74 22.11 2.67 -5.80
CA PHE A 74 21.25 3.43 -4.89
C PHE A 74 21.58 4.93 -4.82
N TYR A 75 22.87 5.28 -4.96
CA TYR A 75 23.38 6.65 -4.87
C TYR A 75 23.52 7.37 -6.23
N GLU A 76 23.29 6.67 -7.35
CA GLU A 76 23.35 7.27 -8.70
C GLU A 76 22.01 7.87 -9.12
N VAL A 77 20.96 7.65 -8.32
CA VAL A 77 19.58 8.07 -8.58
C VAL A 77 19.01 8.85 -7.41
N PRO A 78 18.08 9.79 -7.65
CA PRO A 78 17.42 10.52 -6.58
C PRO A 78 16.66 9.59 -5.62
N PRO A 79 16.41 10.02 -4.37
CA PRO A 79 15.65 9.24 -3.42
C PRO A 79 14.30 8.79 -3.95
N HIS A 80 14.08 7.48 -3.95
CA HIS A 80 12.82 6.89 -4.38
C HIS A 80 12.62 5.48 -3.84
N LEU A 81 11.35 5.09 -3.67
CA LEU A 81 10.98 3.75 -3.22
C LEU A 81 11.46 2.64 -4.18
N PHE A 82 11.49 2.93 -5.48
CA PHE A 82 12.00 1.98 -6.49
C PHE A 82 13.50 1.72 -6.40
N ALA A 83 14.29 2.68 -5.89
CA ALA A 83 15.72 2.44 -5.63
C ALA A 83 15.90 1.41 -4.50
N VAL A 84 15.07 1.48 -3.46
CA VAL A 84 15.02 0.47 -2.39
C VAL A 84 14.60 -0.88 -2.96
N ALA A 85 13.53 -0.92 -3.76
CA ALA A 85 13.03 -2.15 -4.38
C ALA A 85 14.11 -2.85 -5.23
N ASP A 86 14.75 -2.11 -6.13
CA ASP A 86 15.81 -2.63 -6.99
C ASP A 86 17.01 -3.12 -6.19
N THR A 87 17.42 -2.38 -5.15
CA THR A 87 18.54 -2.76 -4.27
C THR A 87 18.24 -4.06 -3.53
N VAL A 88 17.04 -4.20 -2.96
CA VAL A 88 16.59 -5.41 -2.27
C VAL A 88 16.54 -6.60 -3.22
N TYR A 89 15.96 -6.42 -4.41
CA TYR A 89 15.88 -7.49 -5.40
C TYR A 89 17.27 -7.91 -5.92
N ARG A 90 18.17 -6.95 -6.16
CA ARG A 90 19.56 -7.26 -6.53
C ARG A 90 20.27 -8.02 -5.42
N ALA A 91 20.18 -7.57 -4.17
CA ALA A 91 20.77 -8.24 -3.01
C ALA A 91 20.26 -9.68 -2.87
N LEU A 92 18.96 -9.90 -3.00
CA LEU A 92 18.35 -11.24 -3.03
C LEU A 92 19.04 -12.14 -4.08
N ARG A 93 19.26 -11.64 -5.29
CA ARG A 93 19.87 -12.40 -6.40
C ARG A 93 21.37 -12.62 -6.26
N THR A 94 22.11 -11.61 -5.80
CA THR A 94 23.57 -11.66 -5.72
C THR A 94 24.02 -12.41 -4.47
N GLU A 95 23.37 -12.17 -3.33
CA GLU A 95 23.74 -12.78 -2.05
C GLU A 95 23.08 -14.13 -1.82
N ARG A 96 22.03 -14.46 -2.59
CA ARG A 96 21.22 -15.69 -2.43
C ARG A 96 20.72 -15.85 -0.99
N ARG A 97 20.26 -14.74 -0.41
CA ARG A 97 19.73 -14.66 0.95
C ARG A 97 18.43 -13.89 0.96
N ASP A 98 17.51 -14.33 1.81
CA ASP A 98 16.22 -13.68 2.00
C ASP A 98 16.41 -12.23 2.45
N GLN A 99 15.56 -11.35 1.93
CA GLN A 99 15.59 -9.93 2.19
C GLN A 99 14.26 -9.48 2.78
N ALA A 100 14.29 -8.44 3.62
CA ALA A 100 13.10 -7.89 4.24
C ALA A 100 13.08 -6.37 4.13
N VAL A 101 11.90 -5.82 3.82
CA VAL A 101 11.65 -4.37 3.84
C VAL A 101 10.64 -4.09 4.94
N MET A 102 11.04 -3.33 5.95
CA MET A 102 10.17 -2.90 7.04
C MET A 102 9.62 -1.49 6.74
N ILE A 103 8.30 -1.36 6.67
CA ILE A 103 7.63 -0.07 6.43
C ILE A 103 6.87 0.36 7.70
N SER A 104 7.41 1.35 8.40
CA SER A 104 6.83 1.89 9.64
C SER A 104 6.22 3.27 9.44
N GLY A 105 5.32 3.68 10.35
CA GLY A 105 4.72 5.01 10.36
C GLY A 105 3.31 5.01 10.97
N GLU A 106 2.81 6.20 11.28
CA GLU A 106 1.45 6.37 11.82
C GLU A 106 0.34 5.94 10.84
N SER A 107 -0.89 5.82 11.34
CA SER A 107 -2.06 5.59 10.49
C SER A 107 -2.20 6.74 9.49
N GLY A 108 -2.32 6.43 8.19
CA GLY A 108 -2.39 7.44 7.13
C GLY A 108 -1.04 7.88 6.55
N ALA A 109 0.09 7.41 7.09
CA ALA A 109 1.43 7.79 6.60
C ALA A 109 1.80 7.26 5.20
N GLY A 110 0.98 6.38 4.59
CA GLY A 110 1.23 5.83 3.25
C GLY A 110 1.88 4.44 3.20
N LYS A 111 1.92 3.70 4.33
CA LYS A 111 2.53 2.36 4.40
C LYS A 111 1.95 1.36 3.39
N THR A 112 0.63 1.31 3.29
CA THR A 112 -0.09 0.40 2.39
C THR A 112 0.21 0.73 0.93
N GLU A 113 0.24 2.03 0.58
CA GLU A 113 0.59 2.48 -0.77
C GLU A 113 2.05 2.17 -1.11
N ALA A 114 3.00 2.40 -0.20
CA ALA A 114 4.39 2.00 -0.40
C ALA A 114 4.51 0.49 -0.67
N THR A 115 3.81 -0.34 0.09
CA THR A 115 3.78 -1.80 -0.13
C THR A 115 3.26 -2.14 -1.53
N LYS A 116 2.14 -1.54 -1.96
CA LYS A 116 1.59 -1.73 -3.31
C LYS A 116 2.59 -1.35 -4.40
N ARG A 117 3.31 -0.23 -4.25
CA ARG A 117 4.32 0.22 -5.22
C ARG A 117 5.55 -0.69 -5.28
N LEU A 118 5.98 -1.26 -4.15
CA LEU A 118 7.05 -2.28 -4.16
C LEU A 118 6.64 -3.52 -4.95
N LEU A 119 5.44 -4.04 -4.68
CA LEU A 119 4.90 -5.20 -5.41
C LEU A 119 4.73 -4.91 -6.91
N GLN A 120 4.24 -3.71 -7.25
CA GLN A 120 4.11 -3.25 -8.62
C GLN A 120 5.47 -3.19 -9.32
N PHE A 121 6.51 -2.71 -8.64
CA PHE A 121 7.87 -2.67 -9.20
C PHE A 121 8.38 -4.07 -9.54
N TYR A 122 8.26 -5.04 -8.62
CA TYR A 122 8.67 -6.42 -8.89
C TYR A 122 7.83 -7.06 -10.00
N ALA A 123 6.52 -6.81 -9.99
CA ALA A 123 5.59 -7.28 -11.00
C ALA A 123 5.93 -6.82 -12.43
N GLU A 124 6.48 -5.61 -12.59
CA GLU A 124 6.78 -5.01 -13.90
C GLU A 124 8.24 -5.21 -14.34
N THR A 125 9.20 -5.30 -13.41
CA THR A 125 10.64 -5.30 -13.72
C THR A 125 11.32 -6.66 -13.61
N CYS A 126 10.76 -7.60 -12.85
CA CYS A 126 11.29 -8.96 -12.75
C CYS A 126 10.97 -9.77 -14.02
N PRO A 127 11.78 -10.80 -14.35
CA PRO A 127 11.46 -11.72 -15.43
C PRO A 127 10.06 -12.31 -15.28
N ALA A 128 9.30 -12.37 -16.39
CA ALA A 128 8.01 -13.05 -16.40
C ALA A 128 8.23 -14.56 -16.31
N PRO A 129 7.53 -15.29 -15.44
CA PRO A 129 7.60 -16.76 -15.45
C PRO A 129 6.85 -17.29 -16.68
N GLU A 130 7.30 -18.40 -17.26
CA GLU A 130 6.63 -19.07 -18.39
C GLU A 130 5.16 -19.46 -18.10
N ARG A 131 4.75 -19.47 -16.82
CA ARG A 131 3.36 -19.72 -16.34
C ARG A 131 2.84 -18.67 -15.32
N GLY A 132 3.51 -17.53 -15.15
CA GLY A 132 3.40 -16.75 -13.90
C GLY A 132 2.65 -15.43 -13.92
N GLY A 133 1.90 -15.11 -14.98
CA GLY A 133 1.00 -13.95 -14.96
C GLY A 133 -0.02 -14.00 -13.82
N ALA A 134 -0.47 -15.21 -13.45
CA ALA A 134 -1.45 -15.43 -12.39
C ALA A 134 -0.93 -15.07 -10.99
N VAL A 135 0.31 -15.41 -10.64
CA VAL A 135 0.86 -15.14 -9.29
C VAL A 135 0.99 -13.65 -9.04
N ARG A 136 1.47 -12.91 -10.04
CA ARG A 136 1.57 -11.44 -10.02
C ARG A 136 0.21 -10.81 -9.75
N ASP A 137 -0.79 -11.20 -10.54
CA ASP A 137 -2.12 -10.61 -10.46
C ASP A 137 -2.79 -10.98 -9.13
N ARG A 138 -2.60 -12.21 -8.63
CA ARG A 138 -3.10 -12.64 -7.31
C ARG A 138 -2.53 -11.83 -6.15
N LEU A 139 -1.21 -11.60 -6.13
CA LEU A 139 -0.59 -10.80 -5.07
C LEU A 139 -1.14 -9.37 -5.05
N LEU A 140 -1.36 -8.75 -6.22
CA LEU A 140 -1.92 -7.40 -6.30
C LEU A 140 -3.41 -7.38 -5.95
N GLN A 141 -4.20 -8.35 -6.43
CA GLN A 141 -5.64 -8.45 -6.20
C GLN A 141 -6.00 -8.93 -4.78
N SER A 142 -5.07 -9.53 -4.02
CA SER A 142 -5.32 -9.84 -2.61
C SER A 142 -5.52 -8.58 -1.74
N ASN A 143 -4.95 -7.43 -2.14
CA ASN A 143 -5.04 -6.20 -1.35
C ASN A 143 -6.48 -5.67 -1.21
N PRO A 144 -7.27 -5.49 -2.28
CA PRO A 144 -8.68 -5.12 -2.16
C PRO A 144 -9.47 -5.97 -1.16
N VAL A 145 -9.27 -7.29 -1.16
CA VAL A 145 -9.94 -8.22 -0.24
C VAL A 145 -9.48 -7.96 1.20
N LEU A 146 -8.17 -7.92 1.43
CA LEU A 146 -7.63 -7.66 2.77
C LEU A 146 -8.00 -6.28 3.31
N GLU A 147 -8.10 -5.27 2.45
CA GLU A 147 -8.55 -3.93 2.83
C GLU A 147 -10.05 -3.92 3.16
N ALA A 148 -10.89 -4.63 2.40
CA ALA A 148 -12.31 -4.74 2.69
C ALA A 148 -12.58 -5.35 4.08
N PHE A 149 -11.89 -6.45 4.40
CA PHE A 149 -12.08 -7.19 5.64
C PHE A 149 -11.27 -6.66 6.83
N GLY A 150 -10.17 -5.94 6.59
CA GLY A 150 -9.20 -5.54 7.61
C GLY A 150 -9.03 -4.03 7.78
N ASN A 151 -9.55 -3.20 6.88
CA ASN A 151 -9.50 -1.75 7.02
C ASN A 151 -10.86 -1.17 7.45
N ALA A 152 -10.78 -0.03 8.11
CA ALA A 152 -11.94 0.73 8.54
C ALA A 152 -11.66 2.23 8.53
N LYS A 153 -12.73 3.03 8.53
CA LYS A 153 -12.65 4.47 8.71
C LYS A 153 -12.41 4.80 10.18
N THR A 154 -11.38 5.61 10.44
CA THR A 154 -11.04 6.17 11.75
C THR A 154 -11.14 7.69 11.74
N LEU A 155 -10.82 8.36 12.84
CA LEU A 155 -10.74 9.84 12.85
C LEU A 155 -9.58 10.40 12.03
N ARG A 156 -8.50 9.64 11.83
CA ARG A 156 -7.27 10.11 11.16
C ARG A 156 -7.12 9.64 9.72
N ASN A 157 -7.77 8.53 9.37
CA ASN A 157 -7.62 7.90 8.07
C ASN A 157 -8.90 7.13 7.72
N ASP A 158 -9.43 7.40 6.54
CA ASP A 158 -10.64 6.76 6.02
C ASP A 158 -10.41 5.29 5.62
N ASN A 159 -9.16 4.91 5.36
CA ASN A 159 -8.77 3.54 5.02
C ASN A 159 -7.66 3.05 5.96
N SER A 160 -7.91 3.06 7.26
CA SER A 160 -6.95 2.64 8.28
C SER A 160 -6.88 1.12 8.37
N SER A 161 -5.71 0.52 8.14
CA SER A 161 -5.48 -0.90 8.40
C SER A 161 -5.54 -1.19 9.89
N ARG A 162 -6.43 -2.10 10.28
CA ARG A 162 -6.67 -2.52 11.66
C ARG A 162 -6.08 -3.90 11.96
N PHE A 163 -5.03 -4.25 11.22
CA PHE A 163 -4.23 -5.45 11.34
C PHE A 163 -2.81 -5.15 10.85
N GLY A 164 -1.82 -5.88 11.38
CA GLY A 164 -0.48 -5.94 10.82
C GLY A 164 -0.44 -6.93 9.66
N LYS A 165 0.35 -6.63 8.63
CA LYS A 165 0.49 -7.48 7.44
C LYS A 165 1.96 -7.74 7.18
N TYR A 166 2.34 -9.02 7.17
CA TYR A 166 3.58 -9.49 6.55
C TYR A 166 3.23 -10.10 5.20
N MET A 167 4.06 -9.82 4.20
CA MET A 167 3.94 -10.41 2.89
C MET A 167 5.33 -10.83 2.44
N ASP A 168 5.48 -12.11 2.12
CA ASP A 168 6.65 -12.59 1.39
C ASP A 168 6.31 -12.73 -0.10
N VAL A 169 7.31 -12.50 -0.93
CA VAL A 169 7.27 -12.76 -2.36
C VAL A 169 8.43 -13.68 -2.66
N GLN A 170 8.11 -14.84 -3.23
CA GLN A 170 9.06 -15.89 -3.52
C GLN A 170 9.53 -15.76 -4.96
N PHE A 171 10.85 -15.87 -5.15
CA PHE A 171 11.49 -15.78 -6.45
C PHE A 171 12.23 -17.09 -6.77
N ASP A 172 12.19 -17.51 -8.03
CA ASP A 172 13.00 -18.64 -8.49
C ASP A 172 14.49 -18.24 -8.66
N PHE A 173 15.33 -19.22 -9.01
CA PHE A 173 16.76 -18.97 -9.24
C PHE A 173 17.04 -18.05 -10.44
N LYS A 174 16.08 -17.88 -11.36
CA LYS A 174 16.18 -16.95 -12.50
C LYS A 174 15.78 -15.53 -12.08
N GLY A 175 15.17 -15.35 -10.91
CA GLY A 175 14.66 -14.09 -10.38
C GLY A 175 13.21 -13.80 -10.73
N ALA A 176 12.47 -14.78 -11.26
CA ALA A 176 11.07 -14.61 -11.59
C ALA A 176 10.20 -14.81 -10.33
N PRO A 177 9.18 -13.98 -10.08
CA PRO A 177 8.27 -14.16 -8.95
C PRO A 177 7.41 -15.40 -9.18
N VAL A 178 7.46 -16.37 -8.26
CA VAL A 178 6.79 -17.67 -8.38
C VAL A 178 5.71 -17.92 -7.33
N GLY A 179 5.69 -17.13 -6.26
CA GLY A 179 4.72 -17.30 -5.19
C GLY A 179 4.82 -16.20 -4.14
N GLY A 180 4.10 -16.40 -3.04
CA GLY A 180 4.14 -15.52 -1.88
C GLY A 180 3.08 -15.91 -0.86
N HIS A 181 3.32 -15.55 0.40
CA HIS A 181 2.36 -15.71 1.49
C HIS A 181 2.01 -14.36 2.09
N ILE A 182 0.80 -14.28 2.64
CA ILE A 182 0.34 -13.13 3.40
C ILE A 182 -0.02 -13.62 4.79
N LEU A 183 0.67 -13.08 5.79
CA LEU A 183 0.37 -13.34 7.20
C LEU A 183 -0.23 -12.08 7.82
N SER A 184 -1.41 -12.25 8.39
CA SER A 184 -2.15 -11.19 9.08
C SER A 184 -1.98 -11.34 10.59
N TYR A 185 -1.68 -10.24 11.27
CA TYR A 185 -1.46 -10.19 12.71
C TYR A 185 -2.39 -9.20 13.38
N LEU A 186 -2.83 -9.52 14.59
CA LEU A 186 -3.51 -8.58 15.50
C LEU A 186 -4.69 -7.83 14.86
N LEU A 187 -5.55 -8.54 14.13
CA LEU A 187 -6.80 -7.96 13.65
C LEU A 187 -7.61 -7.43 14.84
N GLU A 188 -8.06 -6.19 14.78
CA GLU A 188 -8.84 -5.51 15.81
C GLU A 188 -10.28 -6.07 15.88
N LYS A 189 -10.42 -7.32 16.36
CA LYS A 189 -11.71 -8.05 16.41
C LYS A 189 -12.78 -7.30 17.20
N SER A 190 -12.39 -6.53 18.22
CA SER A 190 -13.31 -5.70 19.00
C SER A 190 -14.10 -4.69 18.15
N ARG A 191 -13.53 -4.25 17.01
CA ARG A 191 -14.18 -3.33 16.07
C ARG A 191 -15.49 -3.88 15.51
N VAL A 192 -15.63 -5.20 15.40
CA VAL A 192 -16.86 -5.82 14.88
C VAL A 192 -18.07 -5.45 15.74
N VAL A 193 -17.90 -5.45 17.06
CA VAL A 193 -19.01 -5.25 18.01
C VAL A 193 -19.12 -3.84 18.56
N HIS A 194 -18.06 -3.02 18.44
CA HIS A 194 -18.03 -1.65 18.96
C HIS A 194 -17.08 -0.77 18.15
N GLN A 195 -17.50 0.47 17.88
CA GLN A 195 -16.68 1.50 17.23
C GLN A 195 -16.80 2.81 17.99
N ASN A 196 -15.71 3.59 18.03
CA ASN A 196 -15.74 4.92 18.59
C ASN A 196 -16.62 5.86 17.75
N HIS A 197 -17.15 6.91 18.38
CA HIS A 197 -17.92 7.93 17.66
C HIS A 197 -17.10 8.55 16.53
N GLY A 198 -17.72 8.65 15.35
CA GLY A 198 -17.08 9.11 14.12
C GLY A 198 -16.29 8.03 13.38
N GLU A 199 -16.24 6.78 13.85
CA GLU A 199 -15.58 5.67 13.15
C GLU A 199 -16.57 4.71 12.46
N ARG A 200 -16.06 3.88 11.56
CA ARG A 200 -16.83 2.77 10.96
C ARG A 200 -16.38 1.41 11.47
N ASN A 201 -17.25 0.43 11.26
CA ASN A 201 -16.87 -0.98 11.24
C ASN A 201 -15.98 -1.25 9.99
N PHE A 202 -15.59 -2.51 9.77
CA PHE A 202 -14.86 -2.90 8.57
C PHE A 202 -15.64 -2.62 7.29
N HIS A 203 -14.93 -2.25 6.22
CA HIS A 203 -15.54 -1.80 4.97
C HIS A 203 -16.45 -2.85 4.34
N ILE A 204 -16.12 -4.13 4.46
CA ILE A 204 -16.86 -5.24 3.85
C ILE A 204 -18.34 -5.23 4.20
N PHE A 205 -18.71 -4.83 5.43
CA PHE A 205 -20.12 -4.75 5.83
C PHE A 205 -20.88 -3.69 5.03
N TYR A 206 -20.30 -2.51 4.86
CA TYR A 206 -20.91 -1.42 4.10
C TYR A 206 -20.90 -1.72 2.59
N GLN A 207 -19.81 -2.32 2.10
CA GLN A 207 -19.68 -2.75 0.71
C GLN A 207 -20.71 -3.82 0.33
N LEU A 208 -20.93 -4.84 1.18
CA LEU A 208 -21.95 -5.85 0.94
C LEU A 208 -23.36 -5.23 0.93
N LEU A 209 -23.69 -4.39 1.92
CA LEU A 209 -25.02 -3.76 1.98
C LEU A 209 -25.27 -2.83 0.79
N GLU A 210 -24.32 -1.96 0.43
CA GLU A 210 -24.49 -0.98 -0.64
C GLU A 210 -24.22 -1.53 -2.05
N GLY A 211 -23.46 -2.62 -2.15
CA GLY A 211 -23.00 -3.20 -3.41
C GLY A 211 -23.65 -4.53 -3.79
N GLY A 212 -24.14 -5.29 -2.82
CA GLY A 212 -24.76 -6.60 -3.01
C GLY A 212 -25.97 -6.55 -3.91
N GLU A 213 -26.20 -7.65 -4.64
CA GLU A 213 -27.39 -7.81 -5.47
C GLU A 213 -28.64 -7.99 -4.60
N GLU A 214 -29.79 -7.50 -5.06
CA GLU A 214 -31.04 -7.55 -4.29
C GLU A 214 -31.45 -8.99 -3.93
N GLU A 215 -31.19 -9.95 -4.81
CA GLU A 215 -31.44 -11.36 -4.55
C GLU A 215 -30.55 -11.90 -3.42
N THR A 216 -29.25 -11.59 -3.45
CA THR A 216 -28.30 -11.96 -2.41
C THR A 216 -28.68 -11.34 -1.07
N LEU A 217 -29.02 -10.04 -1.04
CA LEU A 217 -29.43 -9.36 0.18
C LEU A 217 -30.71 -9.99 0.77
N ARG A 218 -31.72 -10.28 -0.06
CA ARG A 218 -32.94 -10.97 0.37
C ARG A 218 -32.66 -12.36 0.93
N ARG A 219 -31.81 -13.14 0.26
CA ARG A 219 -31.41 -14.49 0.70
C ARG A 219 -30.69 -14.47 2.05
N LEU A 220 -29.84 -13.47 2.27
CA LEU A 220 -29.12 -13.26 3.54
C LEU A 220 -29.97 -12.57 4.62
N GLY A 221 -31.22 -12.18 4.32
CA GLY A 221 -32.08 -11.44 5.24
C GLY A 221 -31.57 -10.03 5.55
N LEU A 222 -30.87 -9.40 4.61
CA LEU A 222 -30.27 -8.08 4.76
C LEU A 222 -31.11 -7.00 4.06
N GLU A 223 -31.39 -5.92 4.78
CA GLU A 223 -31.88 -4.66 4.24
C GLU A 223 -30.71 -3.74 3.87
N ARG A 224 -30.85 -3.00 2.75
CA ARG A 224 -29.92 -1.97 2.28
C ARG A 224 -30.01 -0.69 3.12
N ASN A 225 -29.84 -0.83 4.43
CA ASN A 225 -29.85 0.25 5.39
C ASN A 225 -28.89 -0.06 6.55
N PRO A 226 -27.67 0.50 6.55
CA PRO A 226 -26.72 0.32 7.66
C PRO A 226 -27.30 0.71 9.03
N GLN A 227 -28.32 1.59 9.08
CA GLN A 227 -28.96 2.01 10.33
C GLN A 227 -29.79 0.90 11.00
N SER A 228 -30.20 -0.14 10.25
CA SER A 228 -30.95 -1.27 10.79
C SER A 228 -30.08 -2.22 11.63
N TYR A 229 -28.74 -2.06 11.61
CA TYR A 229 -27.81 -3.00 12.25
C TYR A 229 -27.05 -2.39 13.42
N LEU A 230 -27.23 -2.96 14.62
CA LEU A 230 -26.58 -2.49 15.85
C LEU A 230 -25.05 -2.37 15.72
N TYR A 231 -24.40 -3.27 14.97
CA TYR A 231 -22.94 -3.28 14.80
C TYR A 231 -22.42 -2.25 13.79
N LEU A 232 -23.29 -1.57 13.05
CA LEU A 232 -22.91 -0.56 12.05
C LEU A 232 -23.26 0.87 12.47
N VAL A 233 -24.09 1.04 13.51
CA VAL A 233 -24.56 2.36 13.99
C VAL A 233 -23.79 2.93 15.17
N LYS A 234 -23.03 2.12 15.92
CA LYS A 234 -22.37 2.59 17.16
C LYS A 234 -21.39 3.74 16.92
N GLY A 235 -20.67 3.70 15.81
CA GLY A 235 -19.78 4.79 15.41
C GLY A 235 -20.48 6.01 14.79
N GLN A 236 -21.80 5.95 14.55
CA GLN A 236 -22.62 7.04 13.98
C GLN A 236 -22.06 7.65 12.67
N CYS A 237 -21.38 6.84 11.86
CA CYS A 237 -20.68 7.29 10.65
C CYS A 237 -20.87 6.34 9.47
N ALA A 238 -22.13 5.98 9.13
CA ALA A 238 -22.38 4.99 8.08
C ALA A 238 -21.88 5.44 6.68
N LYS A 239 -22.03 6.73 6.35
CA LYS A 239 -21.62 7.31 5.05
C LYS A 239 -20.36 8.15 5.20
N VAL A 240 -19.43 7.97 4.26
CA VAL A 240 -18.16 8.70 4.18
C VAL A 240 -18.03 9.23 2.76
N SER A 241 -17.84 10.53 2.56
CA SER A 241 -17.85 11.16 1.24
C SER A 241 -16.71 10.73 0.32
N SER A 242 -15.58 10.30 0.91
CA SER A 242 -14.40 9.83 0.19
C SER A 242 -14.49 8.36 -0.26
N ILE A 243 -15.53 7.61 0.16
CA ILE A 243 -15.65 6.17 -0.07
C ILE A 243 -16.89 5.86 -0.91
N ASN A 244 -16.76 4.96 -1.88
CA ASN A 244 -17.88 4.47 -2.68
C ASN A 244 -18.03 2.95 -2.48
N ASP A 245 -18.70 2.58 -1.39
CA ASP A 245 -18.85 1.19 -0.96
C ASP A 245 -19.46 0.28 -2.06
N LYS A 246 -20.37 0.81 -2.89
CA LYS A 246 -20.96 0.09 -4.03
C LYS A 246 -19.93 -0.21 -5.14
N SER A 247 -19.06 0.74 -5.45
CA SER A 247 -17.98 0.54 -6.43
C SER A 247 -16.93 -0.41 -5.86
N ASP A 248 -16.56 -0.22 -4.60
CA ASP A 248 -15.53 -1.01 -3.93
C ASP A 248 -15.97 -2.49 -3.78
N TRP A 249 -17.25 -2.76 -3.56
CA TRP A 249 -17.81 -4.12 -3.60
C TRP A 249 -17.52 -4.84 -4.92
N LYS A 250 -17.65 -4.15 -6.07
CA LYS A 250 -17.34 -4.73 -7.37
C LYS A 250 -15.86 -5.06 -7.50
N VAL A 251 -14.99 -4.20 -6.94
CA VAL A 251 -13.55 -4.44 -6.91
C VAL A 251 -13.24 -5.67 -6.07
N VAL A 252 -13.85 -5.83 -4.90
CA VAL A 252 -13.70 -7.00 -4.02
C VAL A 252 -14.18 -8.27 -4.71
N ARG A 253 -15.38 -8.27 -5.29
CA ARG A 253 -15.93 -9.41 -6.05
C ARG A 253 -15.01 -9.84 -7.18
N LYS A 254 -14.53 -8.89 -7.99
CA LYS A 254 -13.58 -9.17 -9.06
C LYS A 254 -12.26 -9.74 -8.51
N ALA A 255 -11.77 -9.16 -7.42
CA ALA A 255 -10.53 -9.60 -6.79
C ALA A 255 -10.63 -11.05 -6.30
N LEU A 256 -11.73 -11.42 -5.62
CA LEU A 256 -12.02 -12.79 -5.16
C LEU A 256 -11.95 -13.81 -6.30
N THR A 257 -12.52 -13.49 -7.47
CA THR A 257 -12.42 -14.33 -8.66
C THR A 257 -10.98 -14.50 -9.16
N VAL A 258 -10.14 -13.45 -9.10
CA VAL A 258 -8.73 -13.54 -9.54
C VAL A 258 -7.87 -14.36 -8.58
N ILE A 259 -8.22 -14.39 -7.30
CA ILE A 259 -7.53 -15.19 -6.27
C ILE A 259 -8.14 -16.59 -6.10
N ASP A 260 -8.84 -17.09 -7.12
CA ASP A 260 -9.41 -18.43 -7.25
C ASP A 260 -10.49 -18.81 -6.22
N PHE A 261 -11.19 -17.85 -5.59
CA PHE A 261 -12.37 -18.19 -4.79
C PHE A 261 -13.50 -18.63 -5.73
N THR A 262 -14.09 -19.77 -5.44
CA THR A 262 -15.29 -20.28 -6.12
C THR A 262 -16.52 -19.46 -5.71
N GLU A 263 -17.56 -19.45 -6.53
CA GLU A 263 -18.80 -18.75 -6.18
C GLU A 263 -19.41 -19.28 -4.87
N ASP A 264 -19.28 -20.59 -4.60
CA ASP A 264 -19.73 -21.23 -3.36
C ASP A 264 -18.91 -20.78 -2.12
N GLU A 265 -17.63 -20.44 -2.29
CA GLU A 265 -16.80 -19.89 -1.19
C GLU A 265 -17.03 -18.39 -0.97
N VAL A 266 -17.49 -17.67 -1.99
CA VAL A 266 -17.84 -16.25 -1.87
C VAL A 266 -19.25 -16.08 -1.28
N GLU A 267 -20.16 -17.01 -1.55
CA GLU A 267 -21.49 -17.11 -0.92
C GLU A 267 -21.42 -17.37 0.58
#